data_AF-A0A1Y4JLJ0-F1
#
_entry.id   AF-A0A1Y4JLJ0-F1
#
_cell.length_a   1.000
_cell.length_b   1.000
_cell.length_c   1.000
_cell.angle_alpha   90.00
_cell.angle_beta   90.00
_cell.angle_gamma   90.00
#
_symmetry.space_group_name_H-M   'P 1'
#
loop_
_entity.id
_entity.type
_entity.pdbx_description
1 polymer ?
#
loop_
_entity_poly.entity_id
_entity_poly.type
_entity_poly.pdbx_seq_one_letter_code
_entity_poly.pdbx_strand_id
1 'polypeptide(L)'
;MTIAGYIKQRFSYIGEMSDVGASDFALDFGFNADKEASTEDKKLIGTLIDGFIEKNILHPTSVDESGFSASWSVDSIKTHIKLLLKKYGIDLNEETAAIVGLSVIKDVSDIW
;
A
#
# COMPACT_ATOMS: atom_id res chain seq x y z
N MET A 1 -8.99 -15.99 -12.09
CA MET A 1 -8.50 -15.06 -11.04
C MET A 1 -9.14 -13.73 -11.30
N THR A 2 -9.92 -13.26 -10.33
CA THR A 2 -10.58 -11.97 -10.41
C THR A 2 -9.58 -10.82 -10.28
N ILE A 3 -9.99 -9.62 -10.69
CA ILE A 3 -9.21 -8.39 -10.50
C ILE A 3 -8.85 -8.17 -9.03
N ALA A 4 -9.81 -8.33 -8.11
CA ALA A 4 -9.55 -8.21 -6.67
C ALA A 4 -8.48 -9.23 -6.20
N GLY A 5 -8.59 -10.48 -6.66
CA GLY A 5 -7.59 -11.51 -6.35
C GLY A 5 -6.19 -11.15 -6.85
N TYR A 6 -6.09 -10.57 -8.05
CA TYR A 6 -4.82 -10.12 -8.60
C TYR A 6 -4.24 -8.92 -7.82
N ILE A 7 -5.07 -7.96 -7.42
CA ILE A 7 -4.66 -6.83 -6.59
C ILE A 7 -4.06 -7.35 -5.27
N LYS A 8 -4.76 -8.24 -4.56
CA LYS A 8 -4.24 -8.85 -3.32
C LYS A 8 -2.89 -9.52 -3.54
N GLN A 9 -2.77 -10.32 -4.62
CA GLN A 9 -1.52 -10.97 -4.96
C GLN A 9 -0.38 -9.97 -5.19
N ARG A 10 -0.67 -8.80 -5.78
CA ARG A 10 0.34 -7.76 -5.99
C ARG A 10 0.75 -7.04 -4.71
N PHE A 11 -0.14 -6.91 -3.73
CA PHE A 11 0.20 -6.34 -2.42
C PHE A 11 0.96 -7.32 -1.50
N SER A 12 0.96 -8.62 -1.80
CA SER A 12 1.48 -9.66 -0.90
C SER A 12 2.96 -9.51 -0.51
N TYR A 13 3.77 -8.81 -1.32
CA TYR A 13 5.18 -8.58 -0.98
C TYR A 13 5.38 -7.47 0.07
N ILE A 14 4.41 -6.57 0.24
CA ILE A 14 4.44 -5.53 1.28
C ILE A 14 3.61 -5.89 2.51
N GLY A 15 2.63 -6.79 2.37
CA GLY A 15 1.73 -7.15 3.45
C GLY A 15 0.48 -7.88 2.98
N GLU A 16 -0.46 -8.08 3.89
CA GLU A 16 -1.77 -8.66 3.60
C GLU A 16 -2.81 -7.57 3.37
N MET A 17 -3.66 -7.76 2.36
CA MET A 17 -4.76 -6.84 2.04
C MET A 17 -6.10 -7.55 2.21
N SER A 18 -7.06 -6.90 2.88
CA SER A 18 -8.42 -7.40 3.03
C SER A 18 -9.19 -7.51 1.69
N ASP A 19 -10.17 -8.40 1.62
CA ASP A 19 -11.02 -8.54 0.41
C ASP A 19 -11.83 -7.28 0.09
N VAL A 20 -12.34 -6.62 1.13
CA VAL A 20 -13.05 -5.34 1.01
C VAL A 20 -12.10 -4.28 0.46
N GLY A 21 -10.90 -4.17 1.00
CA GLY A 21 -9.91 -3.21 0.54
C GLY A 21 -9.43 -3.44 -0.89
N ALA A 22 -9.28 -4.70 -1.32
CA ALA A 22 -8.98 -5.01 -2.71
C ALA A 22 -10.12 -4.62 -3.67
N SER A 23 -11.36 -4.77 -3.22
CA SER A 23 -12.55 -4.36 -3.97
C SER A 23 -12.68 -2.84 -4.05
N ASP A 24 -12.45 -2.14 -2.94
CA ASP A 24 -12.44 -0.67 -2.89
C ASP A 24 -11.30 -0.09 -3.73
N PHE A 25 -10.11 -0.69 -3.69
CA PHE A 25 -9.00 -0.32 -4.57
C PHE A 25 -9.37 -0.52 -6.04
N ALA A 26 -9.96 -1.66 -6.39
CA ALA A 26 -10.43 -1.87 -7.76
C ALA A 26 -11.40 -0.76 -8.20
N LEU A 27 -12.38 -0.44 -7.36
CA LEU A 27 -13.39 0.58 -7.63
C LEU A 27 -12.79 1.98 -7.79
N ASP A 28 -11.91 2.40 -6.88
CA ASP A 28 -11.25 3.71 -6.89
C ASP A 28 -10.42 3.94 -8.16
N PHE A 29 -9.91 2.85 -8.74
CA PHE A 29 -9.12 2.87 -9.98
C PHE A 29 -9.93 2.46 -11.22
N GLY A 30 -11.25 2.36 -11.10
CA GLY A 30 -12.17 2.19 -12.24
C GLY A 30 -12.31 0.75 -12.76
N PHE A 31 -12.01 -0.25 -11.93
CA PHE A 31 -12.14 -1.67 -12.26
C PHE A 31 -13.35 -2.32 -11.59
N ASN A 32 -13.87 -3.35 -12.24
CA ASN A 32 -14.81 -4.28 -11.62
C ASN A 32 -14.02 -5.37 -10.87
N ALA A 33 -14.11 -5.36 -9.54
CA ALA A 33 -13.41 -6.28 -8.65
C ALA A 33 -13.63 -7.77 -8.97
N ASP A 34 -14.85 -8.14 -9.35
CA ASP A 34 -15.28 -9.52 -9.59
C ASP A 34 -15.01 -10.02 -11.02
N LYS A 35 -14.63 -9.11 -11.92
CA LYS A 35 -14.29 -9.46 -13.31
C LYS A 35 -13.02 -10.32 -13.32
N GLU A 36 -13.01 -11.34 -14.18
CA GLU A 36 -11.78 -12.10 -14.48
C GLU A 36 -10.71 -11.19 -15.11
N ALA A 37 -9.50 -11.20 -14.54
CA ALA A 37 -8.43 -10.30 -14.93
C ALA A 37 -7.80 -10.73 -16.26
N SER A 38 -7.99 -9.92 -17.31
CA SER A 38 -7.30 -10.11 -18.59
C SER A 38 -5.81 -9.76 -18.50
N THR A 39 -5.05 -10.05 -19.55
CA THR A 39 -3.64 -9.66 -19.63
C THR A 39 -3.48 -8.13 -19.60
N GLU A 40 -4.36 -7.41 -20.27
CA GLU A 40 -4.40 -5.95 -20.31
C GLU A 40 -4.76 -5.37 -18.93
N ASP A 41 -5.78 -5.93 -18.27
CA ASP A 41 -6.16 -5.55 -16.90
C ASP A 41 -4.96 -5.70 -15.96
N LYS A 42 -4.28 -6.85 -16.00
CA LYS A 42 -3.11 -7.13 -15.14
C LYS A 42 -1.97 -6.14 -15.36
N LYS A 43 -1.67 -5.78 -16.62
CA LYS A 43 -0.63 -4.79 -16.93
C LYS A 43 -0.99 -3.42 -16.34
N LEU A 44 -2.22 -2.96 -16.57
CA LEU A 44 -2.67 -1.66 -16.09
C LEU A 44 -2.70 -1.60 -14.56
N ILE A 45 -3.28 -2.62 -13.92
CA ILE A 45 -3.33 -2.75 -12.46
C ILE A 45 -1.91 -2.79 -11.88
N GLY A 46 -1.00 -3.56 -12.50
CA GLY A 46 0.40 -3.62 -12.08
C GLY A 46 1.04 -2.24 -12.04
N THR A 47 0.93 -1.46 -13.12
CA THR A 47 1.45 -0.09 -13.19
C THR A 47 0.83 0.83 -12.13
N LEU A 48 -0.49 0.73 -11.90
CA LEU A 48 -1.18 1.54 -10.91
C LEU A 48 -0.76 1.21 -9.47
N ILE A 49 -0.59 -0.07 -9.15
CA ILE A 49 -0.12 -0.52 -7.85
C ILE A 49 1.33 -0.08 -7.61
N ASP A 50 2.21 -0.25 -8.59
CA ASP A 50 3.62 0.15 -8.46
C ASP A 50 3.71 1.67 -8.19
N GLY A 51 2.95 2.47 -8.94
CA GLY A 51 2.87 3.92 -8.73
C GLY A 51 2.18 4.32 -7.41
N PHE A 52 1.19 3.55 -6.94
CA PHE A 52 0.56 3.77 -5.64
C PHE A 52 1.56 3.53 -4.50
N ILE A 53 2.30 2.41 -4.56
CA ILE A 53 3.29 2.05 -3.54
C ILE A 53 4.44 3.04 -3.52
N GLU A 54 5.02 3.37 -4.68
CA GLU A 54 6.12 4.35 -4.77
C GLU A 54 5.71 5.72 -4.23
N LYS A 55 4.55 6.24 -4.65
CA LYS A 55 4.14 7.61 -4.26
C LYS A 55 3.67 7.72 -2.83
N ASN A 56 3.00 6.67 -2.31
CA ASN A 56 2.26 6.79 -1.07
C ASN A 56 2.84 5.99 0.09
N ILE A 57 3.57 4.91 -0.19
CA ILE A 57 4.11 4.00 0.83
C ILE A 57 5.63 4.16 0.94
N LEU A 58 6.33 4.05 -0.19
CA LEU A 58 7.78 4.18 -0.31
C LEU A 58 8.17 5.58 -0.80
N HIS A 59 7.77 6.62 -0.06
CA HIS A 59 8.05 7.99 -0.50
C HIS A 59 9.56 8.25 -0.50
N PRO A 60 10.16 8.73 -1.60
CA PRO A 60 11.54 9.19 -1.57
C PRO A 60 11.61 10.44 -0.69
N THR A 61 12.46 10.42 0.33
CA THR A 61 12.85 11.63 1.07
C THR A 61 13.65 12.52 0.12
N SER A 62 12.99 13.40 -0.63
CA SER A 62 13.67 14.44 -1.40
C SER A 62 14.32 15.42 -0.43
N VAL A 63 15.65 15.38 -0.33
CA VAL A 63 16.46 16.43 0.29
C VAL A 63 16.81 17.41 -0.82
N ASP A 64 16.29 18.63 -0.76
CA ASP A 64 16.76 19.72 -1.61
C ASP A 64 18.06 20.31 -1.00
N GLU A 65 19.07 20.53 -1.84
CA GLU A 65 20.33 21.20 -1.51
C GLU A 65 20.16 22.65 -1.01
N SER A 66 18.98 23.24 -1.18
CA SER A 66 18.66 24.60 -0.73
C SER A 66 18.08 24.71 0.70
N GLY A 67 17.84 23.59 1.38
CA GLY A 67 17.39 23.57 2.78
C GLY A 67 15.94 24.02 3.03
N PHE A 68 15.19 24.40 2.00
CA PHE A 68 13.74 24.64 2.07
C PHE A 68 13.00 23.51 1.36
N SER A 69 12.68 22.47 2.12
CA SER A 69 11.79 21.44 1.63
C SER A 69 10.34 21.88 1.81
N ALA A 70 9.57 21.93 0.72
CA ALA A 70 8.12 21.74 0.81
C ALA A 70 7.78 20.27 1.14
N SER A 71 8.58 19.63 1.99
CA SER A 71 8.40 18.25 2.40
C SER A 71 7.36 18.23 3.53
N TRP A 72 6.44 17.29 3.42
CA TRP A 72 5.58 16.97 4.55
C TRP A 72 6.47 16.61 5.74
N SER A 73 6.10 17.06 6.94
CA SER A 73 6.81 16.61 8.14
C SER A 73 6.80 15.08 8.20
N VAL A 74 7.84 14.47 8.76
CA VAL A 74 7.95 13.00 8.89
C VAL A 74 6.69 12.41 9.54
N ASP A 75 6.11 13.12 10.51
CA ASP A 75 4.87 12.71 11.18
C ASP A 75 3.65 12.79 10.26
N SER A 76 3.56 13.81 9.41
CA SER A 76 2.50 13.94 8.41
C SER A 76 2.56 12.83 7.36
N ILE A 77 3.76 12.43 6.93
CA ILE A 77 3.97 11.29 6.01
C ILE A 77 3.52 9.99 6.67
N LYS A 78 3.98 9.70 7.89
CA LYS A 78 3.57 8.50 8.64
C LYS A 78 2.06 8.44 8.84
N THR A 79 1.43 9.57 9.16
CA THR A 79 -0.01 9.68 9.33
C THR A 79 -0.75 9.39 8.01
N HIS A 80 -0.24 9.92 6.89
CA HIS A 80 -0.80 9.68 5.57
C HIS A 80 -0.71 8.21 5.17
N ILE A 81 0.46 7.57 5.34
CA ILE A 81 0.66 6.14 5.09
C ILE A 81 -0.35 5.33 5.91
N LYS A 82 -0.44 5.57 7.22
CA LYS A 82 -1.38 4.87 8.12
C LYS A 82 -2.83 5.01 7.65
N LEU A 83 -3.23 6.19 7.17
CA LEU A 83 -4.58 6.42 6.68
C LEU A 83 -4.90 5.57 5.44
N LEU A 84 -3.94 5.46 4.51
CA LEU A 84 -4.10 4.65 3.29
C LEU A 84 -4.09 3.16 3.58
N LEU A 85 -3.19 2.70 4.45
CA LEU A 85 -3.17 1.31 4.92
C LEU A 85 -4.51 0.95 5.56
N LYS A 86 -5.04 1.82 6.43
CA LYS A 86 -6.36 1.64 7.04
C LYS A 86 -7.49 1.64 6.02
N LYS A 87 -7.45 2.54 5.03
CA LYS A 87 -8.48 2.66 3.99
C LYS A 87 -8.66 1.35 3.24
N TYR A 88 -7.56 0.70 2.84
CA TYR A 88 -7.61 -0.55 2.08
C TYR A 88 -7.38 -1.81 2.93
N GLY A 89 -7.40 -1.68 4.26
CA GLY A 89 -7.15 -2.80 5.18
C GLY A 89 -5.86 -3.56 4.83
N ILE A 90 -4.76 -2.82 4.68
CA ILE A 90 -3.43 -3.37 4.40
C ILE A 90 -2.65 -3.47 5.71
N ASP A 91 -2.29 -4.68 6.09
CA ASP A 91 -1.40 -4.96 7.22
C ASP A 91 0.00 -5.25 6.68
N LEU A 92 0.92 -4.32 6.92
CA LEU A 92 2.30 -4.45 6.45
C LEU A 92 3.04 -5.58 7.16
N ASN A 93 3.90 -6.27 6.41
CA ASN A 93 4.88 -7.17 7.00
C ASN A 93 5.97 -6.40 7.77
N GLU A 94 6.71 -7.09 8.64
CA GLU A 94 7.72 -6.48 9.52
C GLU A 94 8.80 -5.73 8.73
N GLU A 95 9.27 -6.30 7.62
CA GLU A 95 10.29 -5.70 6.76
C GLU A 95 9.80 -4.37 6.16
N THR A 96 8.61 -4.38 5.56
CA THR A 96 8.08 -3.17 4.90
C THR A 96 7.73 -2.10 5.91
N ALA A 97 7.14 -2.48 7.05
CA ALA A 97 6.86 -1.54 8.13
C ALA A 97 8.15 -0.85 8.64
N ALA A 98 9.24 -1.61 8.78
CA ALA A 98 10.55 -1.06 9.14
C ALA A 98 11.08 -0.08 8.07
N ILE A 99 10.97 -0.43 6.78
CA ILE A 99 11.37 0.44 5.66
C ILE A 99 10.63 1.78 5.70
N VAL A 100 9.31 1.77 5.98
CA VAL A 100 8.50 3.00 6.05
C VAL A 100 8.51 3.69 7.42
N GLY A 101 9.37 3.23 8.34
CA GLY A 101 9.53 3.84 9.66
C GLY A 101 8.28 3.74 10.56
N LEU A 102 7.47 2.70 10.34
CA LEU A 102 6.33 2.33 11.16
C LEU A 102 6.73 1.20 12.13
N SER A 103 6.41 1.39 13.41
CA SER A 103 6.59 0.32 14.39
C SER A 103 5.45 -0.70 14.25
N VAL A 104 5.80 -1.97 14.03
CA VAL A 104 4.85 -3.08 14.17
C VAL A 104 4.77 -3.41 15.65
N ILE A 105 3.60 -3.19 16.27
CA ILE A 105 3.35 -3.71 17.62
C ILE A 105 2.94 -5.16 17.45
N LYS A 106 3.84 -6.08 17.79
CA LYS A 106 3.52 -7.50 17.86
C LYS A 106 2.81 -7.75 19.18
N ASP A 107 1.53 -8.11 19.12
CA ASP A 107 0.84 -8.62 20.30
C ASP A 107 1.43 -10.00 20.62
N VAL A 108 2.29 -10.03 21.65
CA VAL A 108 2.97 -11.24 22.14
C VAL A 108 2.26 -11.83 23.35
N SER A 109 1.01 -11.47 23.59
CA SER A 109 0.23 -11.99 24.72
C SER A 109 -0.03 -13.51 24.67
N ASP A 110 0.30 -14.18 23.55
CA ASP A 110 0.25 -15.64 23.38
C ASP A 110 1.61 -16.36 23.44
N ILE A 111 2.70 -15.69 23.85
CA ILE A 111 3.97 -16.38 24.12
C ILE A 111 4.03 -16.74 25.61
N TRP A 112 3.48 -17.92 25.92
CA TRP A 112 3.50 -18.57 27.25
C TRP A 112 4.84 -19.24 27.53
#